data_AF-A0A9E4P2H0-F1
#
_entry.id   AF-A0A9E4P2H0-F1
#
_cell.length_a   1.000
_cell.length_b   1.000
_cell.length_c   1.000
_cell.angle_alpha   90.00
_cell.angle_beta   90.00
_cell.angle_gamma   90.00
#
_symmetry.space_group_name_H-M   'P 1'
#
loop_
_entity.id
_entity.type
_entity.pdbx_description
1 polymer ?
#
loop_
_entity_poly.entity_id
_entity_poly.type
_entity_poly.pdbx_seq_one_letter_code
_entity_poly.pdbx_strand_id
1 'polypeptide(L)'
;MPWKVKFLSLLLFSSMSYAQNSITITDEEEIEMADRISAYLAKVSRKVMECTEKQNNQHEGCTCQTREICPFKKEYDEFTEVVCLAFKRYPNWKTNNLIYDNGHIIGTINMNHHYGKHCK
;
A
#
# COMPACT_ATOMS: atom_id res chain seq x y z
N MET A 1 0.79 29.56 45.16
CA MET A 1 -0.33 28.60 45.25
C MET A 1 -1.11 28.60 43.93
N PRO A 2 -1.67 27.46 43.50
CA PRO A 2 -1.18 26.69 42.35
C PRO A 2 -1.91 27.04 41.05
N TRP A 3 -1.15 27.38 40.01
CA TRP A 3 -1.67 27.40 38.64
C TRP A 3 -1.50 26.02 38.03
N LYS A 4 -2.56 25.22 38.22
CA LYS A 4 -3.18 24.36 37.21
C LYS A 4 -2.22 23.48 36.39
N VAL A 5 -2.03 22.27 36.89
CA VAL A 5 -1.84 21.07 36.07
C VAL A 5 -3.06 20.95 35.14
N LYS A 6 -2.98 21.51 33.95
CA LYS A 6 -3.93 21.27 32.84
C LYS A 6 -3.22 21.32 31.49
N PHE A 7 -2.05 20.69 31.39
CA PHE A 7 -1.32 20.53 30.13
C PHE A 7 -0.84 19.09 29.92
N LEU A 8 -1.51 18.11 30.52
CA LEU A 8 -1.15 16.70 30.39
C LEU A 8 -2.28 15.79 29.87
N SER A 9 -3.37 16.37 29.37
CA SER A 9 -4.51 15.62 28.82
C SER A 9 -4.69 15.77 27.30
N LEU A 10 -3.85 16.57 26.62
CA LEU A 10 -3.94 16.80 25.17
C LEU A 10 -2.99 15.94 24.33
N LEU A 11 -2.16 15.10 24.94
CA LEU A 11 -1.21 14.23 24.23
C LEU A 11 -1.69 12.79 24.05
N LEU A 12 -2.90 12.44 24.53
CA LEU A 12 -3.40 11.06 24.49
C LEU A 12 -4.41 10.74 23.37
N PHE A 13 -4.72 11.70 22.48
CA PHE A 13 -5.78 11.49 21.46
C PHE A 13 -5.32 11.51 20.00
N SER A 14 -4.03 11.65 19.70
CA SER A 14 -3.56 11.75 18.31
C SER A 14 -3.04 10.44 17.71
N SER A 15 -2.97 9.34 18.47
CA SER A 15 -2.36 8.09 17.98
C SER A 15 -3.32 7.09 17.37
N MET A 16 -4.64 7.35 17.33
CA MET A 16 -5.61 6.41 16.78
C MET A 16 -6.34 6.98 15.55
N SER A 17 -5.75 6.79 14.37
CA SER A 17 -6.52 6.84 13.11
C SER A 17 -5.96 5.93 12.02
N TYR A 18 -4.70 5.48 12.12
CA TYR A 18 -4.12 4.53 11.16
C TYR A 18 -4.45 3.06 11.44
N ALA A 19 -4.95 2.73 12.63
CA ALA A 19 -5.23 1.35 13.07
C ALA A 19 -6.68 0.88 12.86
N GLN A 20 -7.59 1.74 12.37
CA GLN A 20 -9.02 1.41 12.35
C GLN A 20 -9.43 0.44 11.23
N ASN A 21 -8.58 0.25 10.21
CA ASN A 21 -8.87 -0.61 9.06
C ASN A 21 -7.66 -1.52 8.77
N SER A 22 -7.34 -2.39 9.71
CA SER A 22 -6.32 -3.43 9.52
C SER A 22 -6.87 -4.79 9.94
N ILE A 23 -6.55 -5.82 9.18
CA ILE A 23 -6.84 -7.22 9.53
C ILE A 23 -5.53 -7.99 9.63
N THR A 24 -5.45 -8.86 10.63
CA THR A 24 -4.34 -9.81 10.74
C THR A 24 -4.71 -11.06 9.98
N ILE A 25 -3.92 -11.43 8.99
CA ILE A 25 -4.09 -12.67 8.23
C ILE A 25 -3.10 -13.71 8.78
N THR A 26 -3.57 -14.95 8.91
CA THR A 26 -2.78 -16.09 9.42
C THR A 26 -2.89 -17.32 8.53
N ASP A 27 -3.80 -17.29 7.55
CA ASP A 27 -3.98 -18.35 6.58
C ASP A 27 -2.83 -18.37 5.56
N GLU A 28 -2.33 -19.56 5.24
CA GLU A 28 -1.16 -19.73 4.38
C GLU A 28 -1.41 -19.23 2.95
N GLU A 29 -2.62 -19.44 2.40
CA GLU A 29 -2.96 -18.96 1.06
C GLU A 29 -3.10 -17.42 1.03
N GLU A 30 -3.66 -16.84 2.09
CA GLU A 30 -3.71 -15.39 2.27
C GLU A 30 -2.29 -14.80 2.34
N ILE A 31 -1.40 -15.42 3.12
CA ILE A 31 0.00 -15.00 3.25
C ILE A 31 0.73 -15.10 1.90
N GLU A 32 0.59 -16.20 1.17
CA GLU A 32 1.21 -16.36 -0.15
C GLU A 32 0.74 -15.30 -1.14
N MET A 33 -0.56 -14.98 -1.13
CA MET A 33 -1.11 -13.90 -1.96
C MET A 33 -0.56 -12.52 -1.54
N ALA A 34 -0.45 -12.26 -0.24
CA ALA A 34 0.15 -11.04 0.31
C ALA A 34 1.63 -10.90 -0.11
N ASP A 35 2.42 -11.97 -0.02
CA ASP A 35 3.82 -11.99 -0.47
C ASP A 35 3.94 -11.77 -1.97
N ARG A 36 3.03 -12.35 -2.76
CA ARG A 36 2.97 -12.09 -4.21
C ARG A 36 2.70 -10.61 -4.49
N ILE A 37 1.75 -9.98 -3.81
CA ILE A 37 1.50 -8.53 -3.93
C ILE A 37 2.78 -7.76 -3.60
N SER A 38 3.43 -8.06 -2.47
CA SER A 38 4.67 -7.42 -2.03
C SER A 38 5.79 -7.53 -3.06
N ALA A 39 5.97 -8.70 -3.67
CA ALA A 39 6.99 -8.94 -4.69
C ALA A 39 6.76 -8.09 -5.95
N TYR A 40 5.52 -8.01 -6.44
CA TYR A 40 5.19 -7.18 -7.61
C TYR A 40 5.28 -5.68 -7.30
N LEU A 41 4.87 -5.26 -6.11
CA LEU A 41 5.05 -3.88 -5.66
C LEU A 41 6.53 -3.50 -5.65
N ALA A 42 7.40 -4.37 -5.11
CA ALA A 42 8.84 -4.16 -5.12
C ALA A 42 9.42 -4.09 -6.55
N LYS A 43 8.86 -4.85 -7.50
CA LYS A 43 9.25 -4.79 -8.92
C LYS A 43 8.93 -3.44 -9.54
N VAL A 44 7.73 -2.91 -9.35
CA VAL A 44 7.33 -1.57 -9.83
C VAL A 44 8.17 -0.49 -9.16
N SER A 45 8.33 -0.53 -7.84
CA SER A 45 9.14 0.44 -7.08
C SER A 45 10.59 0.48 -7.57
N ARG A 46 11.18 -0.69 -7.86
CA ARG A 46 12.54 -0.77 -8.41
C ARG A 46 12.65 -0.07 -9.77
N LYS A 47 11.64 -0.19 -10.64
CA LYS A 47 11.62 0.53 -11.93
C LYS A 47 11.57 2.04 -11.75
N VAL A 48 10.76 2.51 -10.80
CA VAL A 48 10.70 3.94 -10.43
C VAL A 48 12.07 4.42 -9.93
N MET A 49 12.72 3.65 -9.05
CA MET A 49 14.06 3.97 -8.55
C MET A 49 15.11 4.00 -9.67
N GLU A 50 15.18 2.95 -10.49
CA GLU A 50 16.10 2.84 -11.64
C GLU A 50 15.96 4.03 -12.61
N CYS A 51 14.74 4.52 -12.82
CA CYS A 51 14.48 5.69 -13.65
C CYS A 51 14.91 6.99 -12.98
N THR A 52 14.58 7.14 -11.70
CA THR A 52 14.91 8.34 -10.91
C THR A 52 16.42 8.55 -10.82
N GLU A 53 17.18 7.47 -10.63
CA GLU A 53 18.65 7.49 -10.60
C GLU A 53 19.24 7.89 -11.96
N LYS A 54 18.64 7.47 -13.07
CA LYS A 54 19.09 7.83 -14.43
C LYS A 54 18.81 9.27 -14.83
N GLN A 55 17.77 9.90 -14.26
CA GLN A 55 17.33 11.25 -14.63
C GLN A 55 17.92 12.37 -13.75
N ASN A 56 18.96 12.12 -12.94
CA ASN A 56 19.60 13.13 -12.08
C ASN A 56 18.56 13.97 -11.30
N ASN A 57 17.60 13.32 -10.63
CA ASN A 57 16.58 13.91 -9.74
C ASN A 57 15.33 14.56 -10.37
N GLN A 58 15.03 14.35 -11.66
CA GLN A 58 13.69 14.67 -12.17
C GLN A 58 12.72 13.50 -11.89
N HIS A 59 11.77 13.70 -10.96
CA HIS A 59 10.83 12.65 -10.53
C HIS A 59 9.60 12.53 -11.43
N GLU A 60 9.17 13.61 -12.08
CA GLU A 60 7.87 13.66 -12.79
C GLU A 60 7.75 12.62 -13.90
N GLY A 61 8.84 12.31 -14.60
CA GLY A 61 8.88 11.32 -15.69
C GLY A 61 8.96 9.86 -15.24
N CYS A 62 9.13 9.58 -13.95
CA CYS A 62 9.32 8.23 -13.42
C CYS A 62 8.14 7.74 -12.56
N THR A 63 7.08 8.55 -12.40
CA THR A 63 5.92 8.16 -11.59
C THR A 63 4.94 7.27 -12.35
N CYS A 64 4.15 6.47 -11.61
CA CYS A 64 3.10 5.62 -12.18
C CYS A 64 1.75 5.92 -11.54
N GLN A 65 1.31 7.19 -11.63
CA GLN A 65 0.03 7.60 -11.03
C GLN A 65 -1.19 7.02 -11.78
N THR A 66 -1.06 6.86 -13.09
CA THR A 66 -2.04 6.13 -13.91
C THR A 66 -1.30 5.26 -14.90
N ARG A 67 -2.01 4.29 -15.49
CA ARG A 67 -1.46 3.44 -16.55
C ARG A 67 -0.95 4.25 -17.74
N GLU A 68 -1.67 5.31 -18.13
CA GLU A 68 -1.39 6.10 -19.32
C GLU A 68 -0.03 6.80 -19.22
N ILE A 69 0.26 7.38 -18.06
CA ILE A 69 1.47 8.16 -17.81
C ILE A 69 2.62 7.32 -17.23
N CYS A 70 2.35 6.09 -16.78
CA CYS A 70 3.39 5.22 -16.26
C CYS A 70 4.36 4.79 -17.39
N PRO A 71 5.67 5.06 -17.27
CA PRO A 71 6.66 4.59 -18.24
C PRO A 71 6.88 3.07 -18.17
N PHE A 72 6.49 2.42 -17.07
CA PHE A 72 6.63 0.98 -16.81
C PHE A 72 5.28 0.25 -16.97
N LYS A 73 4.61 0.46 -18.12
CA LYS A 73 3.24 -0.05 -18.35
C LYS A 73 3.11 -1.55 -18.13
N LYS A 74 4.12 -2.33 -18.52
CA LYS A 74 4.13 -3.78 -18.35
C LYS A 74 4.07 -4.16 -16.87
N GLU A 75 4.96 -3.62 -16.04
CA GLU A 75 5.00 -3.89 -14.61
C GLU A 75 3.75 -3.38 -13.90
N TYR A 76 3.21 -2.22 -14.34
CA TYR A 76 1.94 -1.70 -13.86
C TYR A 76 0.78 -2.66 -14.14
N ASP A 77 0.68 -3.16 -15.37
CA ASP A 77 -0.39 -4.08 -15.80
C ASP A 77 -0.28 -5.41 -15.05
N GLU A 78 0.92 -5.99 -14.95
CA GLU A 78 1.18 -7.21 -14.19
C GLU A 78 0.79 -7.05 -12.70
N PHE A 79 1.13 -5.92 -12.09
CA PHE A 79 0.76 -5.67 -10.70
C PHE A 79 -0.76 -5.46 -10.54
N THR A 80 -1.39 -4.78 -11.49
CA THR A 80 -2.85 -4.60 -11.53
C THR A 80 -3.56 -5.95 -11.57
N GLU A 81 -3.11 -6.90 -12.41
CA GLU A 81 -3.68 -8.24 -12.49
C GLU A 81 -3.62 -8.98 -11.15
N VAL A 82 -2.48 -8.91 -10.45
CA VAL A 82 -2.30 -9.54 -9.13
C VAL A 82 -3.23 -8.92 -8.09
N VAL A 83 -3.32 -7.58 -8.06
CA VAL A 83 -4.22 -6.86 -7.15
C VAL A 83 -5.68 -7.23 -7.42
N CYS A 84 -6.09 -7.30 -8.69
CA CYS A 84 -7.45 -7.67 -9.06
C CYS A 84 -7.79 -9.12 -8.69
N LEU A 85 -6.84 -10.05 -8.87
CA LEU A 85 -6.99 -11.43 -8.43
C LEU A 85 -7.16 -11.50 -6.91
N ALA A 86 -6.31 -10.80 -6.15
CA ALA A 86 -6.39 -10.77 -4.70
C ALA A 86 -7.73 -10.21 -4.22
N PHE A 87 -8.20 -9.10 -4.79
CA PHE A 87 -9.47 -8.49 -4.40
C PHE A 87 -10.71 -9.23 -4.88
N LYS A 88 -10.60 -10.08 -5.90
CA LYS A 88 -11.65 -11.02 -6.27
C LYS A 88 -11.74 -12.17 -5.26
N ARG A 89 -10.60 -12.69 -4.81
CA ARG A 89 -10.53 -13.80 -3.85
C ARG A 89 -10.83 -13.37 -2.42
N TYR A 90 -10.38 -12.18 -2.04
CA TYR A 90 -10.49 -11.60 -0.70
C TYR A 90 -11.08 -10.18 -0.75
N PRO A 91 -12.41 -10.03 -0.96
CA PRO A 91 -13.03 -8.71 -1.17
C PRO A 91 -12.90 -7.75 0.03
N ASN A 92 -12.82 -8.28 1.26
CA ASN A 92 -12.63 -7.51 2.49
C ASN A 92 -11.28 -6.79 2.54
N TRP A 93 -10.28 -7.20 1.76
CA TRP A 93 -8.98 -6.54 1.68
C TRP A 93 -9.04 -5.15 1.03
N LYS A 94 -10.09 -4.85 0.25
CA LYS A 94 -10.28 -3.54 -0.41
C LYS A 94 -10.40 -2.37 0.56
N THR A 95 -10.82 -2.67 1.79
CA THR A 95 -11.11 -1.68 2.84
C THR A 95 -10.26 -1.88 4.09
N ASN A 96 -9.32 -2.82 4.09
CA ASN A 96 -8.51 -3.16 5.26
C ASN A 96 -7.06 -3.45 4.86
N ASN A 97 -6.11 -2.75 5.48
CA ASN A 97 -4.69 -3.08 5.39
C ASN A 97 -4.42 -4.45 6.01
N LEU A 98 -3.38 -5.14 5.54
CA LEU A 98 -3.04 -6.48 6.01
C LEU A 98 -1.87 -6.41 6.96
N ILE A 99 -1.92 -7.19 8.04
CA ILE A 99 -0.82 -7.42 8.96
C ILE A 99 -0.53 -8.92 8.97
N TYR A 100 0.72 -9.32 8.72
CA TYR A 100 1.14 -10.73 8.74
C TYR A 100 2.63 -10.86 9.10
N ASP A 101 3.14 -12.09 9.21
CA ASP A 101 4.56 -12.41 9.46
C ASP A 101 5.26 -11.46 10.46
N ASN A 102 4.85 -11.54 11.73
CA ASN A 102 5.44 -10.77 12.83
C ASN A 102 5.44 -9.23 12.65
N GLY A 103 4.49 -8.69 11.88
CA GLY A 103 4.27 -7.25 11.78
C GLY A 103 4.59 -6.64 10.42
N HIS A 104 4.76 -7.45 9.37
CA HIS A 104 4.71 -6.97 8.00
C HIS A 104 3.33 -6.38 7.67
N ILE A 105 3.31 -5.22 7.01
CA ILE A 105 2.09 -4.47 6.71
C ILE A 105 1.98 -4.23 5.20
N ILE A 106 0.83 -4.55 4.62
CA ILE A 106 0.49 -4.20 3.24
C ILE A 106 -0.67 -3.19 3.23
N GLY A 107 -0.40 -2.03 2.63
CA GLY A 107 -1.38 -0.95 2.46
C GLY A 107 -2.33 -1.18 1.28
N THR A 108 -3.30 -2.10 1.42
CA THR A 108 -4.24 -2.49 0.34
C THR A 108 -5.30 -1.43 0.04
N ILE A 109 -5.65 -0.54 0.98
CA ILE A 109 -6.65 0.51 0.76
C ILE A 109 -6.20 1.45 -0.37
N ASN A 110 -4.96 1.90 -0.32
CA ASN A 110 -4.38 2.75 -1.36
C ASN A 110 -4.18 1.97 -2.67
N MET A 111 -3.85 0.68 -2.59
CA MET A 111 -3.77 -0.18 -3.78
C MET A 111 -5.14 -0.29 -4.46
N ASN A 112 -6.23 -0.42 -3.71
CA ASN A 112 -7.58 -0.45 -4.26
C ASN A 112 -7.98 0.89 -4.89
N HIS A 113 -7.64 2.01 -4.26
CA HIS A 113 -7.87 3.33 -4.87
C HIS A 113 -7.13 3.48 -6.21
N HIS A 114 -5.90 2.96 -6.28
CA HIS A 114 -5.02 3.15 -7.42
C HIS A 114 -5.25 2.17 -8.57
N TYR A 115 -5.23 0.88 -8.25
CA TYR A 115 -5.28 -0.24 -9.18
C TYR A 115 -6.67 -0.88 -9.23
N GLY A 116 -7.43 -0.82 -8.13
CA GLY A 116 -8.75 -1.46 -8.01
C GLY A 116 -9.77 -0.97 -9.03
N LYS A 117 -9.68 0.29 -9.48
CA LYS A 117 -10.53 0.85 -10.55
C LYS A 117 -10.37 0.16 -11.91
N HIS A 118 -9.30 -0.64 -12.08
CA HIS A 118 -9.02 -1.37 -13.31
C HIS A 118 -9.43 -2.85 -13.24
N CYS A 119 -9.95 -3.30 -12.10
CA CYS A 119 -10.45 -4.65 -11.92
C CYS A 119 -11.87 -4.77 -12.50
N LYS A 120 -11.98 -5.38 -13.68
CA LYS A 120 -13.25 -5.69 -14.35
C LYS A 120 -13.93 -6.91 -13.74
#